data_AF-A0A931UXG9-F1
#
_entry.id   AF-A0A931UXG9-F1
#
_cell.length_a   1.000
_cell.length_b   1.000
_cell.length_c   1.000
_cell.angle_alpha   90.00
_cell.angle_beta   90.00
_cell.angle_gamma   90.00
#
_symmetry.space_group_name_H-M   'P 1'
#
loop_
_entity.id
_entity.type
_entity.pdbx_description
1 polymer ?
#
loop_
_entity_poly.entity_id
_entity_poly.type
_entity_poly.pdbx_seq_one_letter_code
_entity_poly.pdbx_strand_id
1 'polypeptide(L)'
;MGKTTAPAVSRRTLRDYLAGPRGPLPERLEIGKRLLAVMARRHEVGLAHGRLDADAVWLCGVRSFRVELDDDVPVSGVRERRASSDPELDRAADVQALGALLQALLSGDELPPGAASVIAAMADPAPSARFADARVAMNAFARAL
;
A
#
# COMPACT_ATOMS: atom_id res chain seq x y z
N MET A 1 -30.28 -20.69 24.13
CA MET A 1 -29.97 -19.62 23.17
C MET A 1 -28.45 -19.50 23.06
N GLY A 2 -27.85 -20.15 22.05
CA GLY A 2 -26.42 -20.01 21.78
C GLY A 2 -26.15 -18.67 21.10
N LYS A 3 -25.39 -17.79 21.75
CA LYS A 3 -24.86 -16.58 21.10
C LYS A 3 -23.79 -17.05 20.12
N THR A 4 -24.09 -16.98 18.83
CA THR A 4 -23.11 -17.17 17.76
C THR A 4 -22.13 -16.01 17.82
N THR A 5 -21.01 -16.18 18.51
CA THR A 5 -19.88 -15.25 18.40
C THR A 5 -19.33 -15.37 16.99
N ALA A 6 -19.62 -14.36 16.16
CA ALA A 6 -18.93 -14.20 14.89
C ALA A 6 -17.42 -14.27 15.15
N PRO A 7 -16.63 -15.01 14.35
CA PRO A 7 -15.19 -15.05 14.54
C PRO A 7 -14.66 -13.62 14.50
N ALA A 8 -13.89 -13.23 15.51
CA ALA A 8 -13.24 -11.93 15.57
C ALA A 8 -12.48 -11.73 14.25
N VAL A 9 -12.93 -10.78 13.43
CA VAL A 9 -12.20 -10.40 12.23
C VAL A 9 -10.88 -9.84 12.72
N SER A 10 -9.80 -10.60 12.56
CA SER A 10 -8.46 -10.12 12.87
C SER A 10 -8.21 -8.91 11.96
N ARG A 11 -8.12 -7.74 12.58
CA ARG A 11 -7.86 -6.45 11.94
C ARG A 11 -6.66 -5.84 12.63
N ARG A 12 -5.61 -5.55 11.86
CA ARG A 12 -4.39 -4.88 12.34
C ARG A 12 -3.86 -3.94 11.29
N THR A 13 -3.12 -2.92 11.71
CA THR A 13 -2.44 -2.02 10.77
C THR A 13 -1.27 -2.73 10.08
N LEU A 14 -0.85 -2.22 8.93
CA LEU A 14 0.39 -2.67 8.29
C LEU A 14 1.59 -2.33 9.17
N ARG A 15 1.55 -1.24 9.93
CA ARG A 15 2.56 -0.94 10.96
C ARG A 15 2.70 -2.07 11.98
N ASP A 16 1.60 -2.51 12.57
CA ASP A 16 1.61 -3.61 13.55
C ASP A 16 2.07 -4.93 12.91
N TYR A 17 1.72 -5.16 11.64
CA TYR A 17 2.23 -6.29 10.86
C TYR A 17 3.75 -6.25 10.74
N LEU A 18 4.31 -5.09 10.36
CA LEU A 18 5.74 -4.90 10.13
C LEU A 18 6.57 -4.93 11.43
N ALA A 19 5.97 -4.56 12.56
CA ALA A 19 6.60 -4.63 13.87
C ALA A 19 6.65 -6.06 14.45
N GLY A 20 5.81 -6.96 13.96
CA GLY A 20 5.74 -8.34 14.40
C GLY A 20 6.63 -9.30 13.59
N PRO A 21 6.59 -10.61 13.91
CA PRO A 21 7.19 -11.64 13.07
C PRO A 21 6.59 -11.58 11.66
N ARG A 22 7.47 -11.46 10.65
CA ARG A 22 7.06 -11.39 9.25
C ARG A 22 6.50 -12.72 8.77
N GLY A 23 5.37 -12.68 8.07
CA GLY A 23 4.80 -13.84 7.39
C GLY A 23 5.69 -14.36 6.25
N PRO A 24 5.39 -15.53 5.68
CA PRO A 24 6.13 -16.08 4.56
C PRO A 24 6.07 -15.15 3.33
N LEU A 25 7.09 -15.18 2.48
CA LEU A 25 7.18 -14.30 1.30
C LEU A 25 5.90 -14.28 0.42
N PRO A 26 5.24 -15.41 0.11
CA PRO A 26 4.00 -15.39 -0.67
C PRO A 26 2.88 -14.54 -0.04
N GLU A 27 2.78 -14.55 1.29
CA GLU A 27 1.81 -13.72 2.02
C GLU A 27 2.11 -12.23 1.84
N ARG A 28 3.38 -11.86 2.03
CA ARG A 28 3.85 -10.48 1.91
C ARG A 28 3.71 -9.96 0.48
N LEU A 29 3.98 -10.80 -0.52
CA LEU A 29 3.72 -10.47 -1.92
C LEU A 29 2.22 -10.26 -2.19
N GLU A 30 1.34 -11.09 -1.63
CA GLU A 30 -0.11 -10.93 -1.79
C GLU A 30 -0.62 -9.64 -1.15
N ILE A 31 -0.14 -9.29 0.05
CA ILE A 31 -0.44 -8.00 0.69
C ILE A 31 0.00 -6.85 -0.23
N GLY A 32 1.22 -6.89 -0.76
CA GLY A 32 1.74 -5.87 -1.67
C GLY A 32 0.93 -5.73 -2.96
N LYS A 33 0.54 -6.85 -3.59
CA LYS A 33 -0.30 -6.86 -4.80
C LYS A 33 -1.68 -6.25 -4.54
N ARG A 34 -2.29 -6.55 -3.39
CA ARG A 34 -3.60 -6.00 -3.02
C ARG A 34 -3.52 -4.51 -2.74
N LEU A 35 -2.48 -4.07 -2.04
CA LEU A 35 -2.25 -2.65 -1.78
C LEU A 35 -2.10 -1.86 -3.09
N LEU A 36 -1.30 -2.37 -4.04
CA LEU A 36 -1.19 -1.82 -5.40
C LEU A 36 -2.55 -1.76 -6.11
N ALA A 37 -3.34 -2.83 -6.05
CA ALA A 37 -4.64 -2.90 -6.71
C ALA A 37 -5.66 -1.91 -6.13
N VAL A 38 -5.70 -1.76 -4.81
CA VAL A 38 -6.59 -0.79 -4.14
C VAL A 38 -6.24 0.63 -4.57
N MET A 39 -4.96 1.00 -4.55
CA MET A 39 -4.52 2.33 -4.98
C MET A 39 -4.72 2.57 -6.47
N ALA A 40 -4.49 1.56 -7.32
CA ALA A 40 -4.74 1.67 -8.74
C ALA A 40 -6.22 1.96 -9.03
N ARG A 41 -7.16 1.31 -8.32
CA ARG A 41 -8.59 1.57 -8.45
C ARG A 41 -8.98 2.96 -7.96
N ARG A 42 -8.32 3.45 -6.90
CA ARG A 42 -8.52 4.80 -6.38
C ARG A 42 -8.09 5.86 -7.40
N HIS A 43 -6.92 5.67 -8.01
CA HIS A 43 -6.39 6.58 -9.04
C HIS A 43 -7.25 6.58 -10.31
N GLU A 44 -7.83 5.43 -10.71
CA GLU A 44 -8.73 5.33 -11.87
C GLU A 44 -9.97 6.22 -11.74
N VAL A 45 -10.50 6.39 -10.52
CA VAL A 45 -11.63 7.29 -10.26
C VAL A 45 -11.18 8.72 -9.94
N GLY A 46 -9.91 9.05 -10.22
CA GLY A 46 -9.34 10.39 -10.06
C GLY A 46 -9.01 10.76 -8.61
N LEU A 47 -9.05 9.80 -7.68
CA LEU A 47 -8.78 10.04 -6.27
C LEU A 47 -7.33 9.68 -5.93
N ALA A 48 -6.65 10.58 -5.24
CA ALA A 48 -5.42 10.28 -4.50
C ALA A 48 -5.79 9.95 -3.03
N HIS A 49 -4.93 9.22 -2.34
CA HIS A 49 -4.93 9.13 -0.89
C HIS A 49 -4.18 10.31 -0.27
N GLY A 50 -3.06 10.72 -0.87
CA GLY A 50 -2.27 11.89 -0.50
C GLY A 50 -1.56 11.81 0.87
N ARG A 51 -1.71 10.69 1.58
CA ARG A 51 -1.24 10.45 2.96
C ARG A 51 -0.97 8.97 3.24
N LEU A 52 -0.66 8.20 2.21
CA LEU A 52 -0.48 6.76 2.36
C LEU A 52 0.76 6.47 3.22
N ASP A 53 0.57 5.74 4.31
CA ASP A 53 1.63 5.21 5.16
C ASP A 53 1.19 3.86 5.78
N ALA A 54 2.02 3.27 6.64
CA ALA A 54 1.74 1.95 7.23
C ALA A 54 0.60 1.98 8.28
N ASP A 55 0.28 3.15 8.84
CA ASP A 55 -0.83 3.33 9.77
C ASP A 55 -2.17 3.45 9.02
N ALA A 56 -2.14 4.00 7.79
CA ALA A 56 -3.30 4.11 6.91
C ALA A 56 -3.72 2.79 6.24
N VAL A 57 -2.92 1.72 6.33
CA VAL A 57 -3.20 0.42 5.70
C VAL A 57 -3.68 -0.59 6.73
N TRP A 58 -4.89 -1.09 6.56
CA TRP A 58 -5.48 -2.14 7.39
C TRP A 58 -5.44 -3.49 6.69
N LEU A 59 -4.97 -4.50 7.41
CA LEU A 59 -4.99 -5.90 7.01
C LEU A 59 -6.14 -6.59 7.73
N CYS A 60 -7.15 -6.98 6.96
CA CYS A 60 -8.39 -7.56 7.43
C CYS A 60 -8.49 -9.04 7.04
N GLY A 61 -8.80 -9.89 8.02
CA GLY A 61 -8.99 -11.32 7.82
C GLY A 61 -7.71 -12.14 7.92
N VAL A 62 -7.87 -13.42 8.27
CA VAL A 62 -6.76 -14.29 8.72
C VAL A 62 -6.06 -15.06 7.60
N ARG A 63 -6.70 -15.19 6.43
CA ARG A 63 -6.22 -16.05 5.33
C ARG A 63 -6.26 -15.42 3.93
N SER A 64 -7.06 -14.39 3.75
CA SER A 64 -7.27 -13.73 2.45
C SER A 64 -6.77 -12.29 2.41
N PHE A 65 -6.15 -11.81 3.50
CA PHE A 65 -5.62 -10.45 3.69
C PHE A 65 -6.33 -9.41 2.83
N ARG A 66 -7.56 -9.07 3.19
CA ARG A 66 -8.20 -7.90 2.59
C ARG A 66 -7.42 -6.67 3.01
N VAL A 67 -7.03 -5.85 2.05
CA VAL A 67 -6.41 -4.55 2.30
C VAL A 67 -7.51 -3.49 2.27
N GLU A 68 -7.60 -2.71 3.34
CA GLU A 68 -8.47 -1.55 3.46
C GLU A 68 -7.60 -0.32 3.75
N LEU A 69 -7.98 0.83 3.20
CA LEU A 69 -7.29 2.10 3.44
C LEU A 69 -8.13 2.94 4.39
N ASP A 70 -7.46 3.56 5.34
CA ASP A 70 -8.08 4.52 6.25
C ASP A 70 -8.00 5.92 5.66
N ASP A 71 -9.14 6.40 5.17
CA ASP A 71 -9.27 7.73 4.60
C ASP A 71 -9.31 8.83 5.68
N ASP A 72 -9.47 8.46 6.96
CA ASP A 72 -9.81 9.37 8.06
C ASP A 72 -8.66 9.62 9.06
N VAL A 73 -7.43 9.11 8.84
CA VAL A 73 -6.34 9.22 9.84
C VAL A 73 -6.04 10.70 10.21
N PRO A 74 -6.46 11.17 11.41
CA PRO A 74 -6.21 12.54 11.83
C PRO A 74 -4.83 12.56 12.49
N VAL A 75 -3.87 13.24 11.87
CA VAL A 75 -2.69 13.69 12.61
C VAL A 75 -3.14 14.90 13.42
N SER A 76 -2.89 14.85 14.73
CA SER A 76 -3.03 15.99 15.63
C SER A 76 -2.47 17.26 14.97
N GLY A 77 -3.37 18.16 14.58
CA GLY A 77 -3.03 19.54 14.22
C GLY A 77 -3.11 19.94 12.74
N VAL A 78 -3.42 19.06 11.78
CA VAL A 78 -3.62 19.48 10.38
C VAL A 78 -4.89 18.86 9.82
N ARG A 79 -5.96 19.68 9.80
CA ARG A 79 -7.19 19.45 9.00
C ARG A 79 -6.79 18.98 7.61
N GLU A 80 -7.46 17.93 7.14
CA GLU A 80 -7.58 17.49 5.73
C GLU A 80 -6.75 18.37 4.79
N ARG A 81 -5.55 17.91 4.42
CA ARG A 81 -4.85 18.54 3.30
C ARG A 81 -5.75 18.26 2.10
N ARG A 82 -6.54 19.27 1.70
CA ARG A 82 -7.23 19.26 0.40
C ARG A 82 -6.24 18.69 -0.60
N ALA A 83 -6.70 17.74 -1.43
CA ALA A 83 -5.97 17.33 -2.63
C ALA A 83 -5.30 18.58 -3.19
N SER A 84 -3.98 18.50 -3.41
CA SER A 84 -3.26 19.65 -3.93
C SER A 84 -3.95 20.11 -5.22
N SER A 85 -3.74 21.36 -5.62
CA SER A 85 -4.27 21.86 -6.89
C SER A 85 -3.77 21.06 -8.12
N ASP A 86 -2.88 20.09 -7.91
CA ASP A 86 -2.37 19.14 -8.89
C ASP A 86 -2.60 17.67 -8.45
N PRO A 87 -3.70 17.02 -8.88
CA PRO A 87 -3.99 15.63 -8.53
C PRO A 87 -2.98 14.63 -9.14
N GLU A 88 -2.18 15.03 -10.12
CA GLU A 88 -1.10 14.18 -10.66
C GLU A 88 0.06 14.07 -9.67
N LEU A 89 0.40 15.19 -9.02
CA LEU A 89 1.44 15.24 -8.00
C LEU A 89 1.07 14.40 -6.76
N ASP A 90 -0.20 14.43 -6.35
CA ASP A 90 -0.68 13.61 -5.23
C ASP A 90 -0.65 12.10 -5.56
N ARG A 91 -1.03 11.72 -6.79
CA ARG A 91 -0.93 10.32 -7.24
C ARG A 91 0.52 9.85 -7.33
N ALA A 92 1.43 10.70 -7.80
CA ALA A 92 2.86 10.37 -7.82
C ALA A 92 3.43 10.24 -6.39
N ALA A 93 2.94 11.02 -5.43
CA ALA A 93 3.30 10.89 -4.01
C ALA A 93 2.77 9.57 -3.41
N ASP A 94 1.55 9.18 -3.76
CA ASP A 94 0.99 7.88 -3.36
C ASP A 94 1.81 6.71 -3.93
N VAL A 95 2.25 6.79 -5.18
CA VAL A 95 3.15 5.78 -5.78
C VAL A 95 4.48 5.70 -5.00
N GLN A 96 5.01 6.84 -4.58
CA GLN A 96 6.23 6.88 -3.76
C GLN A 96 6.03 6.17 -2.42
N ALA A 97 4.94 6.50 -1.73
CA ALA A 97 4.57 5.85 -0.47
C ALA A 97 4.37 4.34 -0.66
N LEU A 98 3.69 3.91 -1.73
CA LEU A 98 3.54 2.49 -2.08
C LEU A 98 4.89 1.81 -2.25
N GLY A 99 5.84 2.45 -2.93
CA GLY A 99 7.20 1.92 -3.10
C GLY A 99 7.89 1.69 -1.76
N ALA A 100 7.85 2.68 -0.86
CA ALA A 100 8.42 2.57 0.47
C ALA A 100 7.76 1.46 1.31
N LEU A 101 6.44 1.31 1.24
CA LEU A 101 5.72 0.24 1.93
C LEU A 101 6.09 -1.16 1.38
N LEU A 102 6.23 -1.30 0.06
CA LEU A 102 6.69 -2.54 -0.56
C LEU A 102 8.14 -2.88 -0.17
N GLN A 103 9.03 -1.89 -0.11
CA GLN A 103 10.39 -2.08 0.40
C GLN A 103 10.39 -2.58 1.85
N ALA A 104 9.57 -1.98 2.72
CA ALA A 104 9.46 -2.39 4.11
C ALA A 104 8.91 -3.82 4.24
N LEU A 105 7.88 -4.14 3.44
CA LEU A 105 7.19 -5.42 3.45
C LEU A 105 8.07 -6.57 2.94
N LEU A 106 8.87 -6.33 1.90
CA LEU A 106 9.70 -7.33 1.21
C LEU A 106 11.20 -7.21 1.55
N SER A 107 11.52 -6.44 2.59
CA SER A 107 12.89 -6.24 3.06
C SER A 107 13.52 -7.59 3.45
N GLY A 108 14.74 -7.82 2.98
CA GLY A 108 15.50 -9.03 3.27
C GLY A 108 15.13 -10.25 2.41
N ASP A 109 14.19 -10.10 1.48
CA ASP A 109 13.87 -11.16 0.52
C ASP A 109 14.70 -11.06 -0.75
N GLU A 110 15.00 -12.21 -1.34
CA GLU A 110 15.52 -12.30 -2.69
C GLU A 110 14.36 -12.19 -3.68
N LEU A 111 14.19 -11.00 -4.25
CA LEU A 111 13.19 -10.73 -5.29
C LEU A 111 13.83 -10.86 -6.67
N PRO A 112 13.05 -11.22 -7.71
CA PRO A 112 13.52 -11.10 -9.09
C PRO A 112 14.07 -9.69 -9.35
N PRO A 113 15.18 -9.53 -10.10
CA PRO A 113 15.81 -8.21 -10.31
C PRO A 113 14.85 -7.16 -10.89
N GLY A 114 13.90 -7.59 -11.72
CA GLY A 114 12.86 -6.72 -12.25
C GLY A 114 11.95 -6.16 -11.14
N ALA A 115 11.46 -7.03 -10.25
CA ALA A 115 10.56 -6.62 -9.17
C ALA A 115 11.27 -5.66 -8.19
N ALA A 116 12.52 -5.94 -7.85
CA ALA A 116 13.35 -5.04 -7.04
C ALA A 116 13.54 -3.67 -7.72
N SER A 117 13.80 -3.65 -9.02
CA SER A 117 13.94 -2.41 -9.80
C SER A 117 12.65 -1.60 -9.86
N VAL A 118 11.50 -2.25 -10.02
CA VAL A 118 10.18 -1.58 -10.00
C VAL A 118 9.92 -0.94 -8.64
N ILE A 119 10.16 -1.68 -7.55
CA ILE A 119 10.00 -1.15 -6.19
C ILE A 119 10.92 0.05 -5.95
N ALA A 120 12.16 0.00 -6.43
CA ALA A 120 13.11 1.11 -6.33
C ALA A 120 12.64 2.34 -7.12
N ALA A 121 12.16 2.17 -8.35
CA ALA A 121 11.63 3.26 -9.17
C ALA A 121 10.36 3.89 -8.56
N MET A 122 9.51 3.09 -7.92
CA MET A 122 8.36 3.62 -7.18
C MET A 122 8.82 4.51 -6.02
N ALA A 123 9.76 4.03 -5.19
CA ALA A 123 10.21 4.72 -3.98
C ALA A 123 11.12 5.94 -4.24
N ASP A 124 11.47 6.21 -5.50
CA ASP A 124 12.37 7.30 -5.87
C ASP A 124 11.80 8.66 -5.46
N PRO A 125 12.54 9.49 -4.72
CA PRO A 125 12.07 10.82 -4.32
C PRO A 125 11.89 11.77 -5.52
N ALA A 126 12.59 11.57 -6.63
CA ALA A 126 12.47 12.39 -7.82
C ALA A 126 11.13 12.11 -8.55
N PRO A 127 10.26 13.12 -8.71
CA PRO A 127 8.97 12.93 -9.41
C PRO A 127 9.12 12.38 -10.83
N SER A 128 10.17 12.79 -11.55
CA SER A 128 10.43 12.37 -12.93
C SER A 128 10.86 10.91 -13.09
N ALA A 129 11.28 10.26 -12.00
CA ALA A 129 11.71 8.86 -12.01
C ALA A 129 10.57 7.90 -11.65
N ARG A 130 9.43 8.42 -11.18
CA ARG A 130 8.28 7.65 -10.67
C ARG A 130 7.29 7.30 -11.77
N PHE A 131 6.51 6.26 -11.51
CA PHE A 131 5.30 5.99 -12.29
C PHE A 131 4.27 7.09 -12.05
N ALA A 132 3.58 7.51 -13.12
CA ALA A 132 2.55 8.54 -13.04
C ALA A 132 1.36 8.15 -12.16
N ASP A 133 1.07 6.85 -12.05
CA ASP A 133 0.01 6.32 -11.20
C ASP A 133 0.27 4.88 -10.74
N ALA A 134 -0.55 4.42 -9.78
CA ALA A 134 -0.46 3.09 -9.20
C ALA A 134 -0.85 1.95 -10.16
N ARG A 135 -1.62 2.21 -11.23
CA ARG A 135 -1.98 1.20 -12.24
C ARG A 135 -0.76 0.84 -13.09
N VAL A 136 0.01 1.84 -13.52
CA VAL A 136 1.27 1.59 -14.26
C VAL A 136 2.26 0.83 -13.37
N ALA A 137 2.43 1.25 -12.12
CA ALA A 137 3.30 0.58 -11.15
C ALA A 137 2.86 -0.88 -10.90
N MET A 138 1.55 -1.12 -10.72
CA MET A 138 1.01 -2.47 -10.53
C MET A 138 1.29 -3.38 -11.72
N ASN A 139 1.09 -2.89 -12.95
CA ASN A 139 1.36 -3.66 -14.16
C ASN A 139 2.85 -3.97 -14.32
N ALA A 140 3.73 -3.01 -14.01
CA ALA A 140 5.17 -3.22 -14.04
C ALA A 140 5.60 -4.27 -13.00
N PHE A 141 5.08 -4.18 -11.78
CA PHE A 141 5.38 -5.13 -10.71
C PHE A 141 4.90 -6.55 -11.04
N ALA A 142 3.66 -6.68 -11.54
CA ALA A 142 3.09 -7.98 -11.89
C ALA A 142 3.85 -8.71 -13.02
N ARG A 143 4.44 -7.96 -13.96
CA ARG A 143 5.27 -8.53 -15.04
C ARG A 143 6.68 -8.92 -14.60
N ALA A 144 7.12 -8.40 -13.46
CA ALA A 144 8.48 -8.54 -12.98
C ALA A 144 8.64 -9.61 -11.89
N LEU A 145 7.53 -10.21 -11.45
CA LEU A 145 7.46 -11.39 -10.58
C LEU A 145 7.42 -12.67 -11.43
#